data_AF-A0A345NL59-F1
#
_entry.id   AF-A0A345NL59-F1
#
_cell.length_a   1.000
_cell.length_b   1.000
_cell.length_c   1.000
_cell.angle_alpha   90.00
_cell.angle_beta   90.00
_cell.angle_gamma   90.00
#
_symmetry.space_group_name_H-M   'P 1'
#
loop_
_entity.id
_entity.type
_entity.pdbx_description
1 polymer ?
#
loop_
_entity_poly.entity_id
_entity_poly.type
_entity_poly.pdbx_seq_one_letter_code
_entity_poly.pdbx_strand_id
1 'polypeptide(L)'
;MSGVTDPPPDDPGDDDFFSDIGDGDGIYTGFTQDKTTALAQTYPPGSSAEIPTSIYQYVAVINCAPNSPEQPRLEICDASVNFCLENVPDSSGPYSIIYRRTAEPDGSSPGDWSEIGRTCWTDSVPAASGSPAVELTEAMIVEQFHRTDFALPRAVIQPPDGSTLVNLPVYFQLDWPAAGFEPDEVDTTTLVGHEVRIRPTLIGATYVTGDGSSIGPTTSLGGGYPDGDVTHTYERSAEVSPHITVEYGGEVSVDGGEWTTIPSSATVAGPAAPLRVLASKNRLYDN
;
A
#
# COMPACT_ATOMS: atom_id res chain seq x y z
N MET A 1 -30.04 9.96 -70.78
CA MET A 1 -29.82 10.44 -69.40
C MET A 1 -29.10 9.33 -68.67
N SER A 2 -27.78 9.48 -68.53
CA SER A 2 -26.92 8.52 -67.82
C SER A 2 -27.05 8.76 -66.33
N GLY A 3 -27.34 7.72 -65.57
CA GLY A 3 -27.19 7.70 -64.11
C GLY A 3 -26.17 6.62 -63.76
N VAL A 4 -24.95 7.04 -63.46
CA VAL A 4 -23.93 6.21 -62.81
C VAL A 4 -24.22 6.29 -61.32
N THR A 5 -24.54 5.16 -60.70
CA THR A 5 -24.55 5.02 -59.25
C THR A 5 -23.13 4.75 -58.81
N ASP A 6 -22.53 5.68 -58.07
CA ASP A 6 -21.26 5.46 -57.37
C ASP A 6 -21.39 4.28 -56.39
N PRO A 7 -20.36 3.43 -56.25
CA PRO A 7 -20.31 2.48 -55.14
C PRO A 7 -20.19 3.25 -53.81
N PRO A 8 -20.73 2.71 -52.70
CA PRO A 8 -20.58 3.34 -51.40
C PRO A 8 -19.10 3.44 -51.01
N PRO A 9 -18.71 4.47 -50.24
CA PRO A 9 -17.33 4.62 -49.76
C PRO A 9 -16.98 3.42 -48.86
N ASP A 10 -15.76 2.90 -49.05
CA ASP A 10 -15.16 1.91 -48.17
C ASP A 10 -15.18 2.45 -46.72
N ASP A 11 -15.75 1.64 -45.82
CA ASP A 11 -15.78 1.85 -44.39
C ASP A 11 -14.36 1.69 -43.83
N PRO A 12 -13.74 2.72 -43.23
CA PRO A 12 -12.36 2.63 -42.75
C PRO A 12 -12.28 2.11 -41.30
N GLY A 13 -13.19 1.24 -40.87
CA GLY A 13 -13.22 0.78 -39.49
C GLY A 13 -13.63 -0.67 -39.41
N ASP A 14 -12.65 -1.58 -39.38
CA ASP A 14 -12.74 -2.90 -38.72
C ASP A 14 -11.44 -3.73 -38.86
N ASP A 15 -10.47 -3.29 -39.67
CA ASP A 15 -9.25 -4.04 -40.01
C ASP A 15 -8.06 -3.83 -39.06
N ASP A 16 -8.03 -2.77 -38.25
CA ASP A 16 -6.90 -2.45 -37.36
C ASP A 16 -6.93 -3.15 -36.00
N PHE A 17 -8.04 -3.77 -35.64
CA PHE A 17 -8.23 -4.38 -34.33
C PHE A 17 -7.68 -5.82 -34.26
N PHE A 18 -7.69 -6.51 -35.40
CA PHE A 18 -7.24 -7.91 -35.54
C PHE A 18 -5.79 -8.04 -36.03
N SER A 19 -5.14 -6.94 -36.41
CA SER A 19 -3.76 -6.96 -36.90
C SER A 19 -2.74 -7.37 -35.84
N ASP A 20 -3.11 -7.28 -34.56
CA ASP A 20 -2.29 -7.74 -33.42
C ASP A 20 -2.73 -9.09 -32.85
N ILE A 21 -3.54 -9.84 -33.60
CA ILE A 21 -3.75 -11.27 -33.37
C ILE A 21 -2.88 -12.02 -34.39
N GLY A 22 -1.98 -12.89 -33.91
CA GLY A 22 -1.13 -13.72 -34.77
C GLY A 22 -1.94 -14.49 -35.81
N ASP A 23 -1.39 -14.60 -37.03
CA ASP A 23 -2.04 -15.24 -38.18
C ASP A 23 -2.48 -16.69 -37.84
N GLY A 24 -3.73 -16.84 -37.41
CA GLY A 24 -4.43 -18.12 -37.29
C GLY A 24 -4.34 -18.84 -35.94
N ASP A 25 -3.78 -18.25 -34.88
CA ASP A 25 -3.68 -18.90 -33.55
C ASP A 25 -4.30 -18.13 -32.38
N GLY A 26 -4.72 -16.87 -32.57
CA GLY A 26 -5.34 -16.08 -31.50
C GLY A 26 -4.35 -15.46 -30.52
N ILE A 27 -3.04 -15.51 -30.80
CA ILE A 27 -2.01 -14.98 -29.89
C ILE A 27 -1.92 -13.46 -30.03
N TYR A 28 -2.11 -12.76 -28.92
CA TYR A 28 -1.85 -11.33 -28.81
C TYR A 28 -0.39 -10.96 -29.14
N THR A 29 -0.15 -10.05 -30.09
CA THR A 29 1.20 -9.66 -30.55
C THR A 29 1.64 -8.25 -30.11
N GLY A 30 0.82 -7.53 -29.34
CA GLY A 30 1.19 -6.23 -28.80
C GLY A 30 2.26 -6.30 -27.68
N PHE A 31 2.52 -5.17 -27.04
CA PHE A 31 3.48 -5.08 -25.93
C PHE A 31 2.98 -5.94 -24.75
N THR A 32 3.85 -6.83 -24.28
CA THR A 32 3.63 -7.57 -23.03
C THR A 32 3.70 -6.61 -21.83
N GLN A 33 3.25 -7.05 -20.65
CA GLN A 33 3.44 -6.27 -19.41
C GLN A 33 4.90 -5.86 -19.23
N ASP A 34 5.83 -6.83 -19.29
CA ASP A 34 7.27 -6.58 -19.16
C ASP A 34 7.79 -5.55 -20.16
N LYS A 35 7.39 -5.64 -21.44
CA LYS A 35 7.79 -4.68 -22.47
C LYS A 35 7.19 -3.30 -22.21
N THR A 36 5.95 -3.24 -21.74
CA THR A 36 5.24 -2.00 -21.42
C THR A 36 5.93 -1.30 -20.25
N THR A 37 6.22 -2.03 -19.17
CA THR A 37 6.96 -1.50 -18.01
C THR A 37 8.39 -1.09 -18.37
N ALA A 38 9.07 -1.82 -19.25
CA ALA A 38 10.42 -1.50 -19.69
C ALA A 38 10.54 -0.17 -20.47
N LEU A 39 9.43 0.42 -20.94
CA LEU A 39 9.43 1.74 -21.57
C LEU A 39 10.00 2.83 -20.64
N ALA A 40 9.88 2.66 -19.33
CA ALA A 40 10.45 3.55 -18.32
C ALA A 40 11.98 3.63 -18.42
N GLN A 41 12.63 2.57 -18.89
CA GLN A 41 14.10 2.50 -19.01
C GLN A 41 14.59 2.97 -20.39
N THR A 42 13.68 3.35 -21.28
CA THR A 42 14.01 3.78 -22.64
C THR A 42 14.17 5.29 -22.68
N TYR A 43 15.33 5.78 -23.13
CA TYR A 43 15.63 7.21 -23.26
C TYR A 43 15.91 7.61 -24.72
N PRO A 44 15.68 8.89 -25.09
CA PRO A 44 16.10 9.39 -26.39
C PRO A 44 17.61 9.27 -26.62
N PRO A 45 18.08 9.18 -27.88
CA PRO A 45 19.51 9.11 -28.18
C PRO A 45 20.32 10.24 -27.54
N GLY A 46 21.35 9.90 -26.79
CA GLY A 46 22.21 10.87 -26.09
C GLY A 46 21.73 11.28 -24.69
N SER A 47 20.65 10.68 -24.20
CA SER A 47 20.12 10.84 -22.85
C SER A 47 20.14 9.50 -22.09
N SER A 48 20.21 9.55 -20.75
CA SER A 48 20.14 8.36 -19.89
C SER A 48 19.51 8.69 -18.53
N ALA A 49 19.34 7.68 -17.67
CA ALA A 49 18.86 7.90 -16.30
C ALA A 49 19.82 8.76 -15.47
N GLU A 50 21.13 8.63 -15.68
CA GLU A 50 22.15 9.39 -14.96
C GLU A 50 22.32 10.82 -15.50
N ILE A 51 22.07 11.01 -16.80
CA ILE A 51 22.21 12.31 -17.48
C ILE A 51 20.98 12.51 -18.38
N PRO A 52 19.81 12.84 -17.80
CA PRO A 52 18.57 12.98 -18.56
C PRO A 52 18.58 14.35 -19.25
N THR A 53 19.15 14.43 -20.45
CA THR A 53 19.11 15.65 -21.28
C THR A 53 17.83 15.79 -22.09
N SER A 54 17.10 14.68 -22.25
CA SER A 54 15.75 14.61 -22.84
C SER A 54 15.08 13.31 -22.39
N ILE A 55 13.75 13.28 -22.40
CA ILE A 55 12.97 12.10 -21.99
C ILE A 55 11.95 11.74 -23.06
N TYR A 56 11.51 10.49 -23.06
CA TYR A 56 10.27 10.13 -23.71
C TYR A 56 9.11 10.35 -22.75
N GLN A 57 8.02 10.91 -23.25
CA GLN A 57 6.71 10.87 -22.62
C GLN A 57 5.86 9.84 -23.35
N TYR A 58 5.03 9.10 -22.62
CA TYR A 58 4.11 8.12 -23.19
C TYR A 58 2.67 8.43 -22.80
N VAL A 59 1.73 8.02 -23.64
CA VAL A 59 0.30 7.99 -23.32
C VAL A 59 -0.34 6.78 -23.97
N ALA A 60 -1.18 6.08 -23.20
CA ALA A 60 -2.01 5.00 -23.70
C ALA A 60 -3.37 5.58 -24.10
N VAL A 61 -3.69 5.51 -25.38
CA VAL A 61 -4.95 5.98 -25.99
C VAL A 61 -5.82 4.75 -26.22
N ILE A 62 -7.01 4.71 -25.64
CA ILE A 62 -7.93 3.57 -25.85
C ILE A 62 -8.20 3.48 -27.35
N ASN A 63 -8.04 2.28 -27.93
CA ASN A 63 -8.13 2.06 -29.38
C ASN A 63 -9.59 2.11 -29.86
N CYS A 64 -10.17 3.31 -29.84
CA CYS A 64 -11.49 3.62 -30.35
C CYS A 64 -11.59 5.12 -30.69
N ALA A 65 -12.20 5.42 -31.84
CA ALA A 65 -12.47 6.80 -32.21
C ALA A 65 -13.49 7.44 -31.25
N PRO A 66 -13.38 8.75 -30.94
CA PRO A 66 -12.44 9.72 -31.48
C PRO A 66 -11.24 10.01 -30.55
N ASN A 67 -10.75 9.02 -29.79
CA ASN A 67 -9.65 9.24 -28.85
C ASN A 67 -8.36 9.72 -29.55
N SER A 68 -7.59 10.54 -28.86
CA SER A 68 -6.27 11.04 -29.30
C SER A 68 -5.30 11.10 -28.13
N PRO A 69 -3.99 11.30 -28.36
CA PRO A 69 -3.03 11.53 -27.28
C PRO A 69 -3.40 12.67 -26.30
N GLU A 70 -4.10 13.70 -26.78
CA GLU A 70 -4.59 14.82 -25.97
C GLU A 70 -5.88 14.48 -25.20
N GLN A 71 -6.65 13.52 -25.70
CA GLN A 71 -7.90 13.06 -25.13
C GLN A 71 -7.96 11.52 -25.16
N PRO A 72 -7.09 10.83 -24.38
CA PRO A 72 -6.82 9.40 -24.55
C PRO A 72 -7.97 8.48 -24.16
N ARG A 73 -8.96 9.02 -23.45
CA ARG A 73 -10.11 8.30 -22.89
C ARG A 73 -11.42 9.08 -23.09
N LEU A 74 -11.53 9.84 -24.19
CA LEU A 74 -12.74 10.59 -24.52
C LEU A 74 -13.94 9.64 -24.71
N GLU A 75 -13.68 8.48 -25.32
CA GLU A 75 -14.62 7.39 -25.51
C GLU A 75 -14.02 6.09 -24.96
N ILE A 76 -14.86 5.23 -24.38
CA ILE A 76 -14.48 3.90 -23.89
C ILE A 76 -15.40 2.89 -24.58
N CYS A 77 -14.97 2.36 -25.72
CA CYS A 77 -15.80 1.41 -26.47
C CYS A 77 -15.70 -0.01 -25.91
N ASP A 78 -16.81 -0.75 -25.97
CA ASP A 78 -16.91 -2.13 -25.49
C ASP A 78 -15.91 -3.06 -26.19
N ALA A 79 -15.61 -2.82 -27.47
CA ALA A 79 -14.67 -3.65 -28.23
C ALA A 79 -13.27 -3.63 -27.59
N SER A 80 -12.71 -2.45 -27.31
CA SER A 80 -11.40 -2.28 -26.66
C SER A 80 -11.35 -2.91 -25.27
N VAL A 81 -12.43 -2.80 -24.50
CA VAL A 81 -12.52 -3.40 -23.16
C VAL A 81 -12.56 -4.91 -23.25
N ASN A 82 -13.48 -5.47 -24.04
CA ASN A 82 -13.71 -6.91 -24.11
C ASN A 82 -12.54 -7.66 -24.76
N PHE A 83 -11.85 -7.05 -25.73
CA PHE A 83 -10.70 -7.67 -26.38
C PHE A 83 -9.64 -8.17 -25.41
N CYS A 84 -9.15 -7.29 -24.53
CA CYS A 84 -8.11 -7.67 -23.58
C CYS A 84 -8.65 -8.66 -22.55
N LEU A 85 -9.87 -8.43 -22.03
CA LEU A 85 -10.49 -9.33 -21.06
C LEU A 85 -10.67 -10.76 -21.58
N GLU A 86 -11.01 -10.92 -22.87
CA GLU A 86 -11.29 -12.22 -23.46
C GLU A 86 -10.03 -12.93 -24.00
N ASN A 87 -9.04 -12.16 -24.48
CA ASN A 87 -7.92 -12.71 -25.25
C ASN A 87 -6.56 -12.63 -24.53
N VAL A 88 -6.44 -11.84 -23.45
CA VAL A 88 -5.16 -11.60 -22.75
C VAL A 88 -5.33 -11.82 -21.25
N PRO A 89 -4.91 -12.98 -20.71
CA PRO A 89 -4.91 -13.22 -19.27
C PRO A 89 -4.11 -12.15 -18.51
N ASP A 90 -4.61 -11.77 -17.34
CA ASP A 90 -3.98 -10.80 -16.43
C ASP A 90 -3.72 -9.41 -17.06
N SER A 91 -4.42 -9.06 -18.15
CA SER A 91 -4.40 -7.71 -18.72
C SER A 91 -4.84 -6.66 -17.68
N SER A 92 -4.24 -5.48 -17.72
CA SER A 92 -4.55 -4.35 -16.84
C SER A 92 -4.97 -3.12 -17.65
N GLY A 93 -6.19 -3.17 -18.20
CA GLY A 93 -6.85 -2.08 -18.91
C GLY A 93 -7.39 -2.44 -20.30
N PRO A 94 -8.09 -1.51 -20.96
CA PRO A 94 -8.63 -1.72 -22.31
C PRO A 94 -7.51 -1.75 -23.36
N TYR A 95 -7.79 -2.37 -24.50
CA TYR A 95 -6.89 -2.41 -25.65
C TYR A 95 -6.57 -0.98 -26.12
N SER A 96 -5.31 -0.61 -26.02
CA SER A 96 -4.86 0.77 -26.20
C SER A 96 -3.65 0.86 -27.11
N ILE A 97 -3.55 1.96 -27.84
CA ILE A 97 -2.39 2.36 -28.63
C ILE A 97 -1.47 3.19 -27.72
N ILE A 98 -0.19 2.81 -27.64
CA ILE A 98 0.84 3.59 -26.95
C ILE A 98 1.41 4.61 -27.93
N TYR A 99 1.27 5.88 -27.58
CA TYR A 99 1.96 6.99 -28.23
C TYR A 99 3.18 7.41 -27.41
N ARG A 100 4.20 7.88 -28.10
CA ARG A 100 5.45 8.40 -27.53
C ARG A 100 5.83 9.71 -28.19
N ARG A 101 6.32 10.67 -27.40
CA ARG A 101 6.98 11.89 -27.88
C ARG A 101 8.24 12.18 -27.09
N THR A 102 9.15 12.98 -27.64
CA THR A 102 10.31 13.49 -26.90
C THR A 102 9.93 14.79 -26.20
N ALA A 103 10.44 15.01 -24.98
CA ALA A 103 10.32 16.27 -24.25
C ALA A 103 11.62 16.58 -23.49
N GLU A 104 11.76 17.82 -23.02
CA GLU A 104 12.75 18.17 -22.01
C GLU A 104 12.43 17.45 -20.69
N PRO A 105 13.40 17.26 -19.78
CA PRO A 105 13.20 16.53 -18.52
C PRO A 105 12.12 17.12 -17.60
N ASP A 106 11.89 18.43 -17.68
CA ASP A 106 10.84 19.13 -16.94
C ASP A 106 9.46 19.04 -17.61
N GLY A 107 9.36 18.27 -18.71
CA GLY A 107 8.16 18.10 -19.52
C GLY A 107 7.86 19.25 -20.48
N SER A 108 8.74 20.25 -20.55
CA SER A 108 8.60 21.38 -21.48
C SER A 108 8.97 21.01 -22.92
N SER A 109 8.56 21.89 -23.86
CA SER A 109 8.84 21.78 -25.30
C SER A 109 8.55 20.39 -25.90
N PRO A 110 7.35 19.83 -25.68
CA PRO A 110 7.03 18.51 -26.19
C PRO A 110 7.06 18.49 -27.72
N GLY A 111 7.68 17.47 -28.29
CA GLY A 111 7.59 17.15 -29.71
C GLY A 111 6.25 16.51 -30.08
N ASP A 112 6.13 16.08 -31.34
CA ASP A 112 4.93 15.42 -31.84
C ASP A 112 4.78 13.99 -31.31
N TRP A 113 3.53 13.56 -31.12
CA TRP A 113 3.20 12.19 -30.76
C TRP A 113 3.43 11.24 -31.95
N SER A 114 4.04 10.10 -31.65
CA SER A 114 4.22 8.98 -32.59
C SER A 114 3.70 7.69 -31.97
N GLU A 115 2.92 6.92 -32.72
CA GLU A 115 2.51 5.58 -32.30
C GLU A 115 3.73 4.64 -32.26
N ILE A 116 3.82 3.82 -31.21
CA ILE A 116 4.93 2.86 -31.05
C ILE A 116 4.47 1.40 -30.86
N GLY A 117 3.18 1.16 -30.63
CA GLY A 117 2.61 -0.17 -30.49
C GLY A 117 1.30 -0.18 -29.73
N ARG A 118 0.71 -1.35 -29.55
CA ARG A 118 -0.50 -1.56 -28.75
C ARG A 118 -0.19 -2.29 -27.44
N THR A 119 -1.01 -2.13 -26.40
CA THR A 119 -0.91 -2.86 -25.12
C THR A 119 -2.29 -3.24 -24.57
N CYS A 120 -2.35 -4.36 -23.85
CA CYS A 120 -3.45 -4.70 -22.93
C CYS A 120 -3.09 -4.41 -21.45
N TRP A 121 -1.89 -3.90 -21.19
CA TRP A 121 -1.42 -3.47 -19.87
C TRP A 121 -1.33 -1.94 -19.82
N THR A 122 -2.44 -1.28 -20.14
CA THR A 122 -2.59 0.18 -20.15
C THR A 122 -2.12 0.82 -18.84
N ASP A 123 -2.43 0.20 -17.70
CA ASP A 123 -2.00 0.66 -16.37
C ASP A 123 -0.49 0.47 -16.10
N SER A 124 0.22 -0.24 -16.98
CA SER A 124 1.68 -0.42 -16.92
C SER A 124 2.44 0.52 -17.88
N VAL A 125 1.75 1.43 -18.57
CA VAL A 125 2.39 2.43 -19.44
C VAL A 125 2.95 3.55 -18.55
N PRO A 126 4.28 3.74 -18.47
CA PRO A 126 4.86 4.80 -17.65
C PRO A 126 4.55 6.17 -18.24
N ALA A 127 4.40 7.19 -17.41
CA ALA A 127 4.19 8.56 -17.89
C ALA A 127 5.39 9.08 -18.70
N ALA A 128 6.62 8.71 -18.31
CA ALA A 128 7.85 9.12 -18.96
C ALA A 128 9.02 8.15 -18.72
N SER A 129 10.12 8.35 -19.45
CA SER A 129 11.43 7.77 -19.12
C SER A 129 11.81 8.09 -17.68
N GLY A 130 12.23 7.09 -16.92
CA GLY A 130 12.60 7.19 -15.51
C GLY A 130 11.42 7.18 -14.54
N SER A 131 10.17 7.28 -15.02
CA SER A 131 8.99 7.18 -14.17
C SER A 131 8.56 5.72 -14.00
N PRO A 132 8.18 5.27 -12.80
CA PRO A 132 7.58 3.95 -12.65
C PRO A 132 6.28 3.83 -13.44
N ALA A 133 6.04 2.62 -13.96
CA ALA A 133 4.87 2.28 -14.76
C ALA A 133 3.55 2.35 -13.99
N VAL A 134 3.60 2.12 -12.68
CA VAL A 134 2.46 2.20 -11.76
C VAL A 134 2.70 3.40 -10.86
N GLU A 135 1.77 4.34 -10.83
CA GLU A 135 1.83 5.46 -9.89
C GLU A 135 1.67 4.95 -8.45
N LEU A 136 2.49 5.46 -7.53
CA LEU A 136 2.31 5.19 -6.10
C LEU A 136 0.99 5.82 -5.64
N THR A 137 0.07 4.99 -5.14
CA THR A 137 -1.22 5.45 -4.61
C THR A 137 -1.24 5.42 -3.09
N GLU A 138 -2.11 6.23 -2.48
CA GLU A 138 -2.36 6.19 -1.02
C GLU A 138 -2.80 4.80 -0.56
N ALA A 139 -3.63 4.11 -1.34
CA ALA A 139 -4.09 2.75 -1.02
C ALA A 139 -2.93 1.75 -0.91
N MET A 140 -1.90 1.89 -1.73
CA MET A 140 -0.69 1.06 -1.64
C MET A 140 0.12 1.34 -0.38
N ILE A 141 0.23 2.62 0.01
CA ILE A 141 0.89 3.01 1.26
C ILE A 141 0.11 2.47 2.47
N VAL A 142 -1.21 2.59 2.47
CA VAL A 142 -2.07 2.05 3.53
C VAL A 142 -1.94 0.53 3.61
N GLU A 143 -2.00 -0.18 2.49
CA GLU A 143 -1.78 -1.63 2.45
C GLU A 143 -0.39 -2.01 2.99
N GLN A 144 0.65 -1.26 2.63
CA GLN A 144 1.99 -1.51 3.15
C GLN A 144 2.10 -1.23 4.65
N PHE A 145 1.42 -0.20 5.17
CA PHE A 145 1.33 0.06 6.60
C PHE A 145 0.69 -1.11 7.35
N HIS A 146 -0.36 -1.72 6.81
CA HIS A 146 -0.97 -2.92 7.40
C HIS A 146 -0.08 -4.18 7.31
N ARG A 147 0.96 -4.14 6.48
CA ARG A 147 2.00 -5.19 6.37
C ARG A 147 3.24 -4.90 7.19
N THR A 148 3.35 -3.71 7.80
CA THR A 148 4.44 -3.40 8.71
C THR A 148 4.41 -4.38 9.88
N ASP A 149 5.56 -4.99 10.16
CA ASP A 149 5.73 -5.87 11.31
C ASP A 149 5.79 -5.02 12.59
N PHE A 150 4.65 -4.56 13.08
CA PHE A 150 4.58 -3.77 14.32
C PHE A 150 5.14 -4.54 15.51
N ALA A 151 5.87 -3.84 16.38
CA ALA A 151 6.29 -4.41 17.65
C ALA A 151 5.05 -4.79 18.48
N LEU A 152 5.02 -6.02 18.99
CA LEU A 152 3.91 -6.45 19.85
C LEU A 152 4.12 -5.87 21.27
N PRO A 153 3.15 -5.15 21.84
CA PRO A 153 3.31 -4.56 23.17
C PRO A 153 3.47 -5.65 24.22
N ARG A 154 4.43 -5.49 25.13
CA ARG A 154 4.66 -6.43 26.23
C ARG A 154 4.16 -5.85 27.54
N ALA A 155 3.35 -6.64 28.27
CA ALA A 155 2.95 -6.30 29.63
C ALA A 155 4.07 -6.67 30.62
N VAL A 156 4.66 -5.65 31.25
CA VAL A 156 5.48 -5.80 32.46
C VAL A 156 4.58 -5.54 33.66
N ILE A 157 4.44 -6.52 34.55
CA ILE A 157 3.47 -6.48 35.66
C ILE A 157 4.22 -6.53 36.99
N GLN A 158 3.81 -5.67 37.94
CA GLN A 158 4.27 -5.71 39.33
C GLN A 158 3.12 -5.95 40.32
N PRO A 159 3.32 -6.79 41.36
CA PRO A 159 4.57 -7.43 41.76
C PRO A 159 5.10 -8.47 40.73
N PRO A 160 6.43 -8.67 40.65
CA PRO A 160 7.02 -9.65 39.76
C PRO A 160 6.60 -11.09 40.15
N ASP A 161 7.02 -12.08 39.36
CA ASP A 161 6.77 -13.52 39.59
C ASP A 161 5.31 -14.00 39.35
N GLY A 162 4.49 -13.18 38.69
CA GLY A 162 3.18 -13.60 38.19
C GLY A 162 2.20 -13.99 39.29
N SER A 163 2.32 -13.40 40.48
CA SER A 163 1.40 -13.63 41.60
C SER A 163 1.17 -12.34 42.37
N THR A 164 -0.09 -12.04 42.71
CA THR A 164 -0.49 -10.88 43.51
C THR A 164 -1.53 -11.28 44.55
N LEU A 165 -1.86 -10.36 45.47
CA LEU A 165 -2.96 -10.53 46.41
C LEU A 165 -4.18 -9.72 45.98
N VAL A 166 -5.36 -10.23 46.32
CA VAL A 166 -6.60 -9.43 46.26
C VAL A 166 -6.45 -8.14 47.06
N ASN A 167 -7.12 -7.08 46.61
CA ASN A 167 -7.16 -5.76 47.24
C ASN A 167 -5.80 -5.04 47.33
N LEU A 168 -4.78 -5.49 46.59
CA LEU A 168 -3.53 -4.74 46.41
C LEU A 168 -3.42 -4.20 44.97
N PRO A 169 -2.86 -3.00 44.79
CA PRO A 169 -2.63 -2.44 43.46
C PRO A 169 -1.60 -3.28 42.72
N VAL A 170 -1.96 -3.66 41.49
CA VAL A 170 -1.08 -4.26 40.50
C VAL A 170 -0.75 -3.19 39.48
N TYR A 171 0.54 -2.99 39.24
CA TYR A 171 1.04 -1.98 38.32
C TYR A 171 1.34 -2.62 36.97
N PHE A 172 0.96 -1.94 35.90
CA PHE A 172 1.23 -2.36 34.53
C PHE A 172 2.14 -1.35 33.85
N GLN A 173 3.08 -1.86 33.07
CA GLN A 173 3.91 -1.08 32.18
C GLN A 173 3.90 -1.73 30.80
N LEU A 174 3.76 -0.89 29.78
CA LEU A 174 3.99 -1.25 28.39
C LEU A 174 5.49 -1.15 28.11
N ASP A 175 6.07 -2.25 27.68
CA ASP A 175 7.44 -2.35 27.21
C ASP A 175 7.43 -2.82 25.75
N TRP A 176 8.39 -2.35 24.97
CA TRP A 176 8.52 -2.72 23.57
C TRP A 176 9.68 -3.72 23.38
N PRO A 177 9.44 -4.86 22.72
CA PRO A 177 10.52 -5.78 22.37
C PRO A 177 11.36 -5.19 21.23
N ALA A 178 12.60 -5.66 21.10
CA ALA A 178 13.46 -5.32 19.95
C ALA A 178 13.01 -5.93 18.59
N ALA A 179 11.89 -6.66 18.58
CA ALA A 179 11.38 -7.33 17.38
C ALA A 179 10.11 -6.62 16.90
N GLY A 180 10.08 -6.31 15.60
CA GLY A 180 9.08 -5.44 15.00
C GLY A 180 9.42 -3.96 15.18
N PHE A 181 8.58 -3.08 14.63
CA PHE A 181 8.75 -1.63 14.68
C PHE A 181 7.91 -1.02 15.79
N GLU A 182 8.56 -0.44 16.80
CA GLU A 182 7.89 0.34 17.85
C GLU A 182 7.55 1.76 17.35
N PRO A 183 6.76 2.55 18.09
CA PRO A 183 6.54 3.95 17.75
C PRO A 183 7.87 4.69 17.54
N ASP A 184 7.91 5.54 16.52
CA ASP A 184 9.06 6.34 16.07
C ASP A 184 10.20 5.60 15.35
N GLU A 185 10.18 4.26 15.27
CA GLU A 185 11.10 3.52 14.40
C GLU A 185 10.68 3.58 12.92
N VAL A 186 11.63 3.38 12.00
CA VAL A 186 11.37 3.55 10.56
C VAL A 186 11.51 2.23 9.81
N ASP A 187 10.39 1.74 9.27
CA ASP A 187 10.32 0.67 8.29
C ASP A 187 10.55 1.25 6.89
N THR A 188 11.53 0.72 6.15
CA THR A 188 11.89 1.22 4.82
C THR A 188 11.69 0.13 3.79
N THR A 189 10.91 0.44 2.76
CA THR A 189 10.61 -0.48 1.66
C THR A 189 10.58 0.25 0.33
N THR A 190 10.46 -0.50 -0.77
CA THR A 190 10.28 0.04 -2.11
C THR A 190 8.90 -0.34 -2.64
N LEU A 191 8.06 0.66 -2.94
CA LEU A 191 6.75 0.45 -3.56
C LEU A 191 6.76 1.09 -4.96
N VAL A 192 6.52 0.27 -5.99
CA VAL A 192 6.47 0.71 -7.40
C VAL A 192 7.59 1.69 -7.79
N GLY A 193 8.82 1.39 -7.36
CA GLY A 193 10.00 2.20 -7.70
C GLY A 193 10.26 3.41 -6.79
N HIS A 194 9.39 3.70 -5.83
CA HIS A 194 9.58 4.74 -4.83
C HIS A 194 10.14 4.17 -3.52
N GLU A 195 11.06 4.89 -2.88
CA GLU A 195 11.42 4.62 -1.49
C GLU A 195 10.26 5.08 -0.60
N VAL A 196 9.69 4.17 0.16
CA VAL A 196 8.62 4.44 1.11
C VAL A 196 9.12 4.12 2.51
N ARG A 197 9.18 5.14 3.35
CA ARG A 197 9.55 5.04 4.77
C ARG A 197 8.29 5.22 5.60
N ILE A 198 7.97 4.24 6.43
CA ILE A 198 6.83 4.24 7.34
C ILE A 198 7.35 4.35 8.76
N ARG A 199 6.81 5.29 9.52
CA ARG A 199 7.08 5.50 10.94
C ARG A 199 5.82 5.25 11.75
N PRO A 200 5.71 4.15 12.51
CA PRO A 200 4.57 3.91 13.39
C PRO A 200 4.47 5.00 14.46
N THR A 201 3.26 5.34 14.87
CA THR A 201 2.98 6.29 15.95
C THR A 201 2.02 5.67 16.95
N LEU A 202 2.13 6.03 18.24
CA LEU A 202 1.22 5.55 19.27
C LEU A 202 -0.07 6.37 19.26
N ILE A 203 -1.20 5.76 18.87
CA ILE A 203 -2.53 6.37 19.08
C ILE A 203 -2.98 6.12 20.52
N GLY A 204 -2.86 4.88 20.99
CA GLY A 204 -3.18 4.55 22.38
C GLY A 204 -2.98 3.07 22.74
N ALA A 205 -2.78 2.83 24.03
CA ALA A 205 -2.68 1.51 24.64
C ALA A 205 -3.89 1.21 25.52
N THR A 206 -4.37 -0.02 25.47
CA THR A 206 -5.40 -0.57 26.35
C THR A 206 -4.84 -1.75 27.13
N TYR A 207 -4.84 -1.65 28.45
CA TYR A 207 -4.35 -2.66 29.37
C TYR A 207 -5.52 -3.56 29.78
N VAL A 208 -5.59 -4.76 29.22
CA VAL A 208 -6.62 -5.75 29.54
C VAL A 208 -6.17 -6.54 30.76
N THR A 209 -6.97 -6.55 31.82
CA THR A 209 -6.60 -7.13 33.13
C THR A 209 -6.93 -8.62 33.23
N GLY A 210 -7.72 -9.16 32.30
CA GLY A 210 -8.05 -10.59 32.24
C GLY A 210 -9.15 -11.06 33.20
N ASP A 211 -9.69 -10.18 34.04
CA ASP A 211 -10.88 -10.41 34.88
C ASP A 211 -12.18 -9.78 34.31
N GLY A 212 -12.11 -9.31 33.05
CA GLY A 212 -13.20 -8.62 32.35
C GLY A 212 -13.11 -7.10 32.40
N SER A 213 -12.12 -6.54 33.10
CA SER A 213 -11.82 -5.11 33.10
C SER A 213 -10.69 -4.73 32.14
N SER A 214 -10.55 -3.42 31.91
CA SER A 214 -9.45 -2.83 31.14
C SER A 214 -9.20 -1.38 31.56
N ILE A 215 -7.98 -0.90 31.38
CA ILE A 215 -7.59 0.52 31.54
C ILE A 215 -7.18 1.09 30.19
N GLY A 216 -7.66 2.30 29.88
CA GLY A 216 -7.41 2.97 28.60
C GLY A 216 -8.65 3.03 27.69
N PRO A 217 -8.49 3.44 26.42
CA PRO A 217 -7.22 3.76 25.76
C PRO A 217 -6.49 4.96 26.40
N THR A 218 -5.16 4.91 26.46
CA THR A 218 -4.30 5.97 27.01
C THR A 218 -2.95 6.00 26.30
N THR A 219 -2.26 7.14 26.26
CA THR A 219 -0.87 7.24 25.80
C THR A 219 0.14 6.99 26.91
N SER A 220 -0.31 6.82 28.16
CA SER A 220 0.59 6.42 29.24
C SER A 220 1.10 5.00 29.03
N LEU A 221 2.43 4.85 29.12
CA LEU A 221 3.11 3.55 29.11
C LEU A 221 3.05 2.86 30.48
N GLY A 222 2.37 3.44 31.47
CA GLY A 222 2.31 2.91 32.81
C GLY A 222 3.65 3.05 33.54
N GLY A 223 3.95 2.09 34.40
CA GLY A 223 5.21 2.07 35.14
C GLY A 223 5.14 1.12 36.34
N GLY A 224 6.28 0.90 36.98
CA GLY A 224 6.35 0.14 38.22
C GLY A 224 5.98 0.95 39.47
N TYR A 225 5.82 0.26 40.60
CA TYR A 225 5.70 0.89 41.90
C TYR A 225 6.97 1.73 42.23
N PRO A 226 6.85 2.88 42.91
CA PRO A 226 5.62 3.49 43.42
C PRO A 226 4.92 4.44 42.44
N ASP A 227 5.59 4.85 41.37
CA ASP A 227 5.19 6.02 40.57
C ASP A 227 4.34 5.69 39.33
N GLY A 228 4.21 4.40 38.99
CA GLY A 228 3.38 3.96 37.87
C GLY A 228 1.91 4.38 38.02
N ASP A 229 1.34 4.87 36.94
CA ASP A 229 -0.01 5.48 36.90
C ASP A 229 -1.09 4.54 36.35
N VAL A 230 -0.70 3.46 35.67
CA VAL A 230 -1.61 2.41 35.22
C VAL A 230 -1.65 1.27 36.25
N THR A 231 -2.75 1.21 37.00
CA THR A 231 -2.94 0.21 38.06
C THR A 231 -4.31 -0.47 37.98
N HIS A 232 -4.39 -1.71 38.48
CA HIS A 232 -5.63 -2.44 38.70
C HIS A 232 -5.63 -3.12 40.07
N THR A 233 -6.78 -3.23 40.71
CA THR A 233 -6.94 -3.97 41.96
C THR A 233 -7.94 -5.10 41.77
N TYR A 234 -7.47 -6.34 41.92
CA TYR A 234 -8.33 -7.52 41.80
C TYR A 234 -9.10 -7.77 43.11
N GLU A 235 -10.41 -7.97 43.01
CA GLU A 235 -11.28 -8.17 44.18
C GLU A 235 -11.44 -9.64 44.58
N ARG A 236 -11.16 -10.56 43.65
CA ARG A 236 -11.38 -12.01 43.81
C ARG A 236 -10.15 -12.80 43.42
N SER A 237 -9.89 -13.89 44.13
CA SER A 237 -8.84 -14.83 43.77
C SER A 237 -9.19 -15.55 42.46
N ALA A 238 -8.27 -15.54 41.51
CA ALA A 238 -8.45 -16.12 40.18
C ALA A 238 -7.09 -16.30 39.49
N GLU A 239 -7.05 -17.14 38.47
CA GLU A 239 -5.98 -17.10 37.46
C GLU A 239 -6.48 -16.24 36.31
N VAL A 240 -5.72 -15.20 35.97
CA VAL A 240 -6.05 -14.25 34.91
C VAL A 240 -4.90 -14.17 33.91
N SER A 241 -5.20 -13.67 32.71
CA SER A 241 -4.22 -13.53 31.63
C SER A 241 -4.21 -12.10 31.06
N PRO A 242 -3.72 -11.12 31.83
CA PRO A 242 -3.56 -9.76 31.35
C PRO A 242 -2.75 -9.67 30.06
N HIS A 243 -3.07 -8.72 29.21
CA HIS A 243 -2.28 -8.35 28.03
C HIS A 243 -2.49 -6.87 27.71
N ILE A 244 -1.71 -6.34 26.78
CA ILE A 244 -1.86 -4.98 26.29
C ILE A 244 -2.22 -5.06 24.81
N THR A 245 -3.15 -4.21 24.40
CA THR A 245 -3.49 -3.98 22.99
C THR A 245 -3.11 -2.55 22.65
N VAL A 246 -2.40 -2.34 21.54
CA VAL A 246 -2.03 -1.00 21.06
C VAL A 246 -2.70 -0.73 19.73
N GLU A 247 -3.28 0.47 19.63
CA GLU A 247 -3.65 1.07 18.36
C GLU A 247 -2.47 1.92 17.86
N TYR A 248 -1.95 1.56 16.70
CA TYR A 248 -0.93 2.27 15.96
C TYR A 248 -1.55 3.18 14.92
N GLY A 249 -1.05 4.40 14.85
CA GLY A 249 -1.10 5.22 13.64
C GLY A 249 0.21 5.08 12.87
N GLY A 250 0.36 5.85 11.81
CA GLY A 250 1.61 5.89 11.06
C GLY A 250 1.79 7.20 10.31
N GLU A 251 3.05 7.49 10.03
CA GLU A 251 3.45 8.54 9.11
C GLU A 251 4.27 7.93 7.96
N VAL A 252 4.20 8.54 6.79
CA VAL A 252 4.92 8.12 5.59
C VAL A 252 5.79 9.26 5.05
N SER A 253 6.98 8.92 4.58
CA SER A 253 7.86 9.78 3.79
C SER A 253 8.24 9.04 2.51
N VAL A 254 7.98 9.67 1.36
CA VAL A 254 8.24 9.12 0.02
C VAL A 254 9.44 9.83 -0.58
N ASP A 255 10.42 9.07 -1.07
CA ASP A 255 11.65 9.55 -1.74
C ASP A 255 12.38 10.67 -0.96
N GLY A 256 12.42 10.55 0.37
CA GLY A 256 13.06 11.53 1.24
C GLY A 256 12.25 12.81 1.49
N GLY A 257 10.99 12.88 1.05
CA GLY A 257 10.08 14.00 1.27
C GLY A 257 9.64 14.19 2.72
N GLU A 258 8.76 15.16 2.95
CA GLU A 258 8.20 15.43 4.29
C GLU A 258 7.39 14.24 4.81
N TRP A 259 7.36 14.08 6.13
CA TRP A 259 6.50 13.10 6.79
C TRP A 259 5.05 13.57 6.73
N THR A 260 4.16 12.67 6.32
CA THR A 260 2.71 12.91 6.25
C THR A 260 1.98 11.80 6.98
N THR A 261 0.84 12.11 7.60
CA THR A 261 0.06 11.10 8.33
C THR A 261 -0.59 10.12 7.35
N ILE A 262 -0.46 8.82 7.63
CA ILE A 262 -1.19 7.76 6.93
C ILE A 262 -2.62 7.76 7.47
N PRO A 263 -3.66 7.87 6.62
CA PRO A 263 -5.06 7.92 7.07
C PRO A 263 -5.61 6.52 7.41
N SER A 264 -4.90 5.78 8.24
CA SER A 264 -5.26 4.45 8.71
C SER A 264 -4.67 4.17 10.10
N SER A 265 -5.24 3.20 10.80
CA SER A 265 -4.71 2.69 12.07
C SER A 265 -4.73 1.16 12.08
N ALA A 266 -3.83 0.57 12.87
CA ALA A 266 -3.72 -0.87 13.05
C ALA A 266 -3.72 -1.22 14.54
N THR A 267 -4.53 -2.20 14.93
CA THR A 267 -4.61 -2.63 16.33
C THR A 267 -3.91 -3.97 16.49
N VAL A 268 -2.89 -4.01 17.34
CA VAL A 268 -2.13 -5.23 17.63
C VAL A 268 -2.22 -5.60 19.11
N ALA A 269 -2.39 -6.89 19.38
CA ALA A 269 -2.45 -7.43 20.72
C ALA A 269 -1.13 -8.11 21.10
N GLY A 270 -0.63 -7.75 22.27
CA GLY A 270 0.52 -8.39 22.89
C GLY A 270 0.22 -9.81 23.40
N PRO A 271 1.27 -10.59 23.71
CA PRO A 271 1.10 -11.88 24.37
C PRO A 271 0.50 -11.71 25.77
N ALA A 272 -0.35 -12.67 26.16
CA ALA A 272 -0.90 -12.68 27.50
C ALA A 272 0.12 -13.12 28.56
N ALA A 273 0.17 -12.39 29.67
CA ALA A 273 1.00 -12.67 30.83
C ALA A 273 0.17 -13.41 31.90
N PRO A 274 0.54 -14.63 32.31
CA PRO A 274 -0.18 -15.34 33.36
C PRO A 274 0.02 -14.67 34.72
N LEU A 275 -1.08 -14.43 35.44
CA LEU A 275 -1.07 -13.82 36.77
C LEU A 275 -2.02 -14.57 37.71
N ARG A 276 -1.51 -14.98 38.87
CA ARG A 276 -2.28 -15.62 39.94
C ARG A 276 -2.68 -14.60 41.00
N VAL A 277 -3.97 -14.38 41.16
CA VAL A 277 -4.52 -13.54 42.22
C VAL A 277 -4.88 -14.43 43.40
N LEU A 278 -4.21 -14.22 44.53
CA LEU A 278 -4.34 -15.03 45.73
C LEU A 278 -5.08 -14.26 46.83
N ALA A 279 -5.72 -14.99 47.74
CA ALA A 279 -6.29 -14.44 48.96
C ALA A 279 -5.44 -14.86 50.16
N SER A 280 -5.14 -13.91 51.06
CA SER A 280 -4.52 -14.24 52.35
C SER A 280 -5.57 -14.77 53.33
N LYS A 281 -5.18 -15.75 54.14
CA LYS A 281 -5.99 -16.23 55.27
C LYS A 281 -5.28 -15.86 56.57
N ASN A 282 -5.89 -15.02 57.38
CA ASN A 282 -5.43 -14.76 58.74
C ASN A 282 -5.95 -15.84 59.68
N ARG A 283 -5.07 -16.35 60.54
CA ARG A 283 -5.42 -17.25 61.64
C ARG A 283 -4.81 -16.72 62.93
N LEU A 284 -5.62 -16.61 63.97
CA LEU A 284 -5.14 -16.36 65.33
C LEU A 284 -4.55 -17.66 65.90
N TYR A 285 -3.36 -17.58 66.48
CA TYR A 285 -2.77 -18.67 67.27
C TYR A 285 -2.88 -18.30 68.75
N ASP A 286 -3.50 -19.19 69.53
CA ASP A 286 -3.50 -19.07 70.98
C ASP A 286 -2.14 -19.55 71.51
N ASN A 287 -1.48 -18.72 72.33
CA ASN A 287 -0.24 -19.06 73.06
C ASN A 287 -0.56 -19.82 74.35
#